data_AF-A0A2N2HAN9-F1
#
_entry.id   AF-A0A2N2HAN9-F1
#
_cell.length_a   1.000
_cell.length_b   1.000
_cell.length_c   1.000
_cell.angle_alpha   90.00
_cell.angle_beta   90.00
_cell.angle_gamma   90.00
#
_symmetry.space_group_name_H-M   'P 1'
#
loop_
_entity.id
_entity.type
_entity.pdbx_description
1 polymer ?
#
loop_
_entity_poly.entity_id
_entity_poly.type
_entity_poly.pdbx_seq_one_letter_code
_entity_poly.pdbx_strand_id
1 'polypeptide(L)'
;MNSNVRNLVEQLSSKGIPLDRIPACIRDLGSIIAEEASLSLDEMNIEMQSKGWDDFEVDEGTLILVLLFMTETLIESESGRSLWFESPYAEPLLADN
;
A
#
# COMPACT_ATOMS: atom_id res chain seq x y z
N MET A 1 19.53 -1.23 -4.49
CA MET A 1 18.10 -0.86 -4.56
C MET A 1 17.34 -2.16 -4.78
N ASN A 2 16.44 -2.50 -3.87
CA ASN A 2 15.69 -3.76 -3.95
C ASN A 2 15.00 -3.84 -5.33
N SER A 3 15.17 -4.97 -6.03
CA SER A 3 14.59 -5.17 -7.36
C SER A 3 13.08 -5.00 -7.33
N ASN A 4 12.42 -5.33 -6.23
CA ASN A 4 10.97 -5.28 -6.09
C ASN A 4 10.44 -3.84 -6.00
N VAL A 5 11.11 -2.96 -5.24
CA VAL A 5 10.76 -1.53 -5.19
C VAL A 5 10.90 -0.87 -6.57
N ARG A 6 11.97 -1.18 -7.30
CA ARG A 6 12.15 -0.67 -8.67
C ARG A 6 11.03 -1.16 -9.59
N ASN A 7 10.75 -2.46 -9.57
CA ASN A 7 9.71 -3.06 -10.40
C ASN A 7 8.34 -2.47 -10.09
N LEU A 8 8.02 -2.23 -8.80
CA LEU A 8 6.77 -1.60 -8.38
C LEU A 8 6.66 -0.16 -8.91
N VAL A 9 7.73 0.63 -8.79
CA VAL A 9 7.76 2.00 -9.32
C VAL A 9 7.59 2.01 -10.84
N GLU A 10 8.29 1.13 -11.55
CA GLU A 10 8.19 1.01 -13.01
C GLU A 10 6.78 0.57 -13.45
N GLN A 11 6.16 -0.35 -12.73
CA GLN A 11 4.81 -0.84 -13.00
C GLN A 11 3.74 0.24 -12.75
N LEU A 12 3.82 0.97 -11.64
CA LEU A 12 2.87 2.05 -11.36
C LEU A 12 3.04 3.21 -12.36
N SER A 13 4.29 3.51 -12.73
CA SER A 13 4.59 4.53 -13.75
C SER A 13 4.05 4.14 -15.13
N SER A 14 4.16 2.87 -15.52
CA SER A 14 3.64 2.39 -16.82
C SER A 14 2.11 2.42 -16.90
N LYS A 15 1.43 2.36 -15.75
CA LYS A 15 -0.01 2.58 -15.59
C LYS A 15 -0.42 4.06 -15.53
N GLY A 16 0.53 4.98 -15.70
CA GLY A 16 0.26 6.42 -15.74
C GLY A 16 0.22 7.11 -14.38
N ILE A 17 0.59 6.42 -13.29
CA ILE A 17 0.70 7.06 -11.97
C ILE A 17 1.96 7.94 -11.94
N PRO A 18 1.83 9.25 -11.67
CA PRO A 18 2.98 10.14 -11.51
C PRO A 18 3.88 9.69 -10.35
N LEU A 19 5.19 9.82 -10.49
CA LEU A 19 6.17 9.39 -9.47
C LEU A 19 5.91 9.97 -8.07
N ASP A 20 5.46 11.22 -7.99
CA ASP A 20 5.10 11.91 -6.74
C ASP A 20 3.81 11.39 -6.11
N ARG A 21 2.94 10.73 -6.89
CA ARG A 21 1.70 10.11 -6.43
C ARG A 21 1.84 8.62 -6.08
N ILE A 22 2.92 7.96 -6.52
CA ILE A 22 3.17 6.54 -6.23
C ILE A 22 3.09 6.20 -4.72
N PRO A 23 3.69 6.98 -3.80
CA PRO A 23 3.60 6.66 -2.37
C PRO A 23 2.16 6.68 -1.83
N ALA A 24 1.30 7.56 -2.36
CA ALA A 24 -0.11 7.60 -1.98
C ALA A 24 -0.87 6.39 -2.56
N CYS A 25 -0.59 6.01 -3.81
CA CYS A 25 -1.19 4.82 -4.42
C CYS A 25 -0.85 3.54 -3.64
N ILE A 26 0.42 3.37 -3.26
CA ILE A 26 0.89 2.22 -2.47
C ILE A 26 0.24 2.22 -1.09
N ARG A 27 0.13 3.39 -0.44
CA ARG A 27 -0.57 3.53 0.85
C ARG A 27 -2.00 3.04 0.76
N ASP A 28 -2.76 3.59 -0.19
CA ASP A 28 -4.19 3.35 -0.30
C ASP A 28 -4.48 1.87 -0.60
N LEU A 29 -3.74 1.28 -1.54
CA LEU A 29 -3.84 -0.14 -1.84
C LEU A 29 -3.38 -1.01 -0.67
N GLY A 30 -2.29 -0.65 -0.01
CA GLY A 30 -1.81 -1.34 1.19
C GLY A 30 -2.82 -1.31 2.33
N SER A 31 -3.53 -0.20 2.52
CA SER A 31 -4.62 -0.08 3.50
C SER A 31 -5.80 -0.99 3.15
N ILE A 32 -6.24 -1.04 1.89
CA ILE A 32 -7.31 -1.94 1.44
C ILE A 32 -6.94 -3.41 1.74
N ILE A 33 -5.72 -3.82 1.40
CA ILE A 33 -5.22 -5.18 1.65
C ILE A 33 -5.16 -5.48 3.16
N ALA A 34 -4.74 -4.51 3.97
CA ALA A 34 -4.62 -4.69 5.41
C ALA A 34 -5.98 -4.74 6.14
N GLU A 35 -6.99 -4.04 5.61
CA GLU A 35 -8.35 -4.03 6.14
C GLU A 35 -9.13 -5.31 5.79
N GLU A 36 -9.06 -5.77 4.54
CA GLU A 36 -9.71 -7.00 4.09
C GLU A 36 -8.88 -7.72 3.02
N ALA A 37 -8.13 -8.74 3.45
CA ALA A 37 -7.24 -9.49 2.58
C ALA A 37 -7.97 -10.46 1.61
N SER A 38 -9.27 -10.69 1.79
CA SER A 38 -10.05 -11.60 0.96
C SER A 38 -10.76 -10.96 -0.23
N LEU A 39 -10.61 -9.64 -0.43
CA LEU A 39 -11.20 -8.94 -1.57
C LEU A 39 -10.70 -9.51 -2.91
N SER A 40 -11.61 -9.61 -3.86
CA SER A 40 -11.28 -9.83 -5.26
C SER A 40 -10.64 -8.58 -5.88
N LEU A 41 -9.97 -8.74 -7.03
CA LEU A 41 -9.41 -7.59 -7.76
C LEU A 41 -10.48 -6.57 -8.17
N ASP A 42 -11.68 -7.02 -8.53
CA ASP A 42 -12.79 -6.13 -8.89
C ASP A 42 -13.22 -5.27 -7.70
N GLU A 43 -13.32 -5.87 -6.50
CA GLU A 43 -13.63 -5.15 -5.27
C GLU A 43 -12.51 -4.19 -4.86
N MET A 44 -11.24 -4.61 -4.97
CA MET A 44 -10.10 -3.73 -4.73
C MET A 44 -10.09 -2.52 -5.68
N ASN A 45 -10.46 -2.72 -6.94
CA ASN A 45 -10.58 -1.63 -7.92
C ASN A 45 -11.69 -0.65 -7.55
N ILE A 46 -12.85 -1.14 -7.10
CA ILE A 46 -13.95 -0.30 -6.60
C ILE A 46 -13.48 0.54 -5.41
N GLU A 47 -12.75 -0.05 -4.46
CA GLU A 47 -12.21 0.67 -3.31
C GLU A 47 -11.12 1.69 -3.69
N MET A 48 -10.28 1.38 -4.67
CA MET A 48 -9.31 2.34 -5.19
C MET A 48 -9.99 3.52 -5.89
N GLN A 49 -11.04 3.28 -6.68
CA GLN A 49 -11.87 4.33 -7.29
C GLN A 49 -12.51 5.22 -6.22
N SER A 50 -13.04 4.63 -5.14
CA SER A 50 -13.61 5.40 -4.02
C SER A 50 -12.61 6.35 -3.35
N LYS A 51 -11.31 6.05 -3.45
CA LYS A 51 -10.17 6.86 -2.98
C LYS A 51 -9.63 7.85 -4.04
N GLY A 52 -10.26 7.94 -5.22
CA GLY A 52 -9.90 8.89 -6.28
C GLY A 52 -8.85 8.38 -7.27
N TRP A 53 -8.77 7.05 -7.45
CA TRP A 53 -7.93 6.38 -8.43
C TRP A 53 -8.75 5.88 -9.65
N ASP A 54 -9.57 6.76 -10.24
CA ASP A 54 -10.53 6.40 -11.29
C ASP A 54 -9.89 5.83 -12.57
N ASP A 55 -8.71 6.35 -12.95
CA ASP A 55 -7.97 5.95 -14.16
C ASP A 55 -6.92 4.86 -13.90
N PHE A 56 -6.94 4.25 -12.71
CA PHE A 56 -5.97 3.23 -12.30
C PHE A 56 -6.67 1.90 -12.00
N GLU A 57 -6.08 0.83 -12.52
CA GLU A 57 -6.57 -0.52 -12.30
C GLU A 57 -5.51 -1.36 -11.57
N VAL A 58 -5.91 -1.94 -10.44
CA VAL A 58 -5.19 -2.98 -9.73
C VAL A 58 -5.33 -4.28 -10.53
N ASP A 59 -4.21 -4.76 -11.06
CA ASP A 59 -4.10 -6.09 -11.62
C ASP A 59 -3.28 -7.01 -10.71
N GLU A 60 -3.24 -8.30 -11.05
CA GLU A 60 -2.52 -9.32 -10.30
C GLU A 60 -1.03 -8.96 -10.10
N GLY A 61 -0.37 -8.44 -11.15
CA GLY A 61 1.03 -8.05 -11.06
C GLY A 61 1.26 -6.92 -10.04
N THR A 62 0.33 -5.95 -10.01
CA THR A 62 0.41 -4.79 -9.11
C THR A 62 0.20 -5.23 -7.69
N LEU A 63 -0.79 -6.10 -7.46
CA LEU A 63 -1.07 -6.69 -6.17
C LEU A 63 0.14 -7.47 -5.64
N ILE A 64 0.75 -8.32 -6.45
CA ILE A 64 1.94 -9.10 -6.06
C ILE A 64 3.10 -8.17 -5.66
N LEU A 65 3.40 -7.15 -6.45
CA LEU A 65 4.50 -6.22 -6.15
C LEU A 65 4.25 -5.42 -4.87
N VAL A 66 3.00 -5.03 -4.60
CA VAL A 66 2.63 -4.37 -3.34
C VAL A 66 2.74 -5.33 -2.16
N LEU A 67 2.29 -6.57 -2.29
CA LEU A 67 2.44 -7.60 -1.24
C LEU A 67 3.91 -7.91 -0.94
N LEU A 68 4.76 -7.97 -1.96
CA LEU A 68 6.21 -8.14 -1.79
C LEU A 68 6.82 -6.94 -1.06
N PHE A 69 6.48 -5.73 -1.49
CA PHE A 69 6.91 -4.51 -0.80
C PHE A 69 6.45 -4.47 0.67
N MET A 70 5.21 -4.87 0.94
CA MET A 70 4.65 -5.00 2.29
C MET A 70 5.45 -5.99 3.13
N THR A 71 5.68 -7.18 2.58
CA THR A 71 6.40 -8.26 3.26
C THR A 71 7.84 -7.86 3.58
N GLU A 72 8.54 -7.21 2.63
CA GLU A 72 9.90 -6.70 2.84
C GLU A 72 9.93 -5.64 3.94
N THR A 73 9.00 -4.68 3.90
CA THR A 73 8.91 -3.62 4.92
C THR A 73 8.60 -4.19 6.31
N LEU A 74 7.76 -5.22 6.41
CA LEU A 74 7.43 -5.90 7.67
C LEU A 74 8.59 -6.73 8.21
N ILE A 75 9.32 -7.45 7.34
CA ILE A 75 10.51 -8.23 7.74
C ILE A 75 11.63 -7.31 8.23
N GLU A 76 11.77 -6.13 7.62
CA GLU A 76 12.75 -5.11 8.01
C GLU A 76 12.34 -4.33 9.28
N SER A 77 11.07 -4.38 9.68
CA SER A 77 10.59 -3.78 10.93
C SER A 77 10.89 -4.67 12.14
N GLU A 78 11.47 -4.11 13.21
CA GLU A 78 11.62 -4.82 14.49
C GLU A 78 10.23 -5.30 14.98
N SER A 79 10.18 -6.53 15.51
CA SER A 79 8.94 -7.12 16.02
C SER A 79 8.27 -6.20 17.06
N GLY A 80 7.14 -5.60 16.67
CA GLY A 80 6.34 -4.71 17.53
C GLY A 80 6.25 -3.26 17.05
N ARG A 81 6.93 -2.87 15.96
CA ARG A 81 6.73 -1.56 15.30
C ARG A 81 6.05 -1.74 13.95
N SER A 82 4.78 -1.34 13.87
CA SER A 82 4.16 -1.12 12.56
C SER A 82 4.82 0.10 11.91
N LEU A 83 5.71 -0.11 10.94
CA LEU A 83 6.24 0.99 10.12
C LEU A 83 5.21 1.53 9.12
N TRP A 84 4.02 0.93 9.08
CA TRP A 84 2.94 1.29 8.18
C TRP A 84 2.19 2.49 8.72
N PHE A 85 2.43 3.64 8.11
CA PHE A 85 1.57 4.82 8.15
C PHE A 85 0.98 5.11 9.54
N GLU A 86 1.84 5.13 10.56
CA GLU A 86 1.47 5.78 11.82
C GLU A 86 0.99 7.18 11.44
N SER A 87 -0.31 7.39 11.57
CA SER A 87 -0.89 8.70 11.46
C SER A 87 -0.14 9.60 12.44
N PRO A 88 0.31 10.80 12.06
CA PRO A 88 0.85 11.75 13.03
C PRO A 88 -0.18 12.16 14.11
N TYR A 89 -1.42 11.67 13.99
CA TYR A 89 -2.53 11.85 14.93
C TYR A 89 -2.87 10.59 15.72
N ALA A 90 -2.02 9.55 15.76
CA ALA A 90 -2.17 8.49 16.74
C ALA A 90 -1.92 9.10 18.13
N GLU A 91 -2.99 9.55 18.79
CA GLU A 91 -2.90 10.07 20.16
C GLU A 91 -2.25 9.01 21.05
N PRO A 92 -1.32 9.39 21.95
CA PRO A 92 -0.78 8.46 22.91
C PRO A 92 -1.94 7.91 23.74
N LEU A 93 -2.11 6.58 23.74
CA LEU A 93 -2.93 5.91 24.73
C LEU A 93 -2.43 6.38 26.10
N LEU A 94 -3.25 7.21 26.76
CA LEU A 94 -2.99 7.64 28.12
C LEU A 94 -2.82 6.37 28.95
N ALA A 95 -1.61 6.16 29.44
CA ALA A 95 -1.36 5.14 30.44
C ALA A 95 -2.14 5.56 31.69
N ASP A 96 -3.27 4.92 31.92
CA ASP A 96 -3.98 5.02 33.19
C ASP A 96 -3.04 4.52 34.30
N ASN A 97 -2.84 5.38 35.31
CA ASN A 97 -2.02 5.15 36.50
C ASN A 97 -2.55 4.01 37.38
#